data_AF-A0A9E5XD09-F1
#
_entry.id   AF-A0A9E5XD09-F1
#
_cell.length_a   1.000
_cell.length_b   1.000
_cell.length_c   1.000
_cell.angle_alpha   90.00
_cell.angle_beta   90.00
_cell.angle_gamma   90.00
#
_symmetry.space_group_name_H-M   'P 1'
#
loop_
_entity.id
_entity.type
_entity.pdbx_description
1 polymer ?
#
loop_
_entity_poly.entity_id
_entity_poly.type
_entity_poly.pdbx_seq_one_letter_code
_entity_poly.pdbx_strand_id
1 'polypeptide(L)'
;MARHRNLRRVLSVVVVIGAIAVAGVLVVSRSRNGNTPVTSTTVVDNSAFAGCTECHADFDAALLSGQVPTLTFTHAQHKAAAGAVECGSCHPSETHVGRITFKPTMEACFSCHGAAAAFPIPCAACHPLSVVPKPPSHKATDWGTTHGIGVLDVESSCTTCHSQTTFCDACHGVEMPHPKGWDGKPHALAFFDAGSDVCAKCHSFGIDVKSRDKCDTCHHSGGPQDQPWVKAHQDVVGAEGGGSCFACHEPATCVQCHLHGIENLDADRARLLETGG
;
A
#
# COMPACT_ATOMS: atom_id res chain seq x y z
N MET A 1 -51.74 -24.76 -32.06
CA MET A 1 -52.42 -23.47 -32.25
C MET A 1 -52.51 -22.73 -30.90
N ALA A 2 -51.54 -21.87 -30.58
CA ALA A 2 -51.54 -21.12 -29.32
C ALA A 2 -50.75 -19.80 -29.48
N ARG A 3 -51.07 -19.03 -30.51
CA ARG A 3 -50.42 -17.76 -30.85
C ARG A 3 -51.41 -16.59 -30.77
N HIS A 4 -52.11 -16.37 -29.64
CA HIS A 4 -52.95 -15.18 -29.43
C HIS A 4 -53.25 -14.90 -27.95
N ARG A 5 -52.22 -14.79 -27.08
CA ARG A 5 -52.43 -14.42 -25.66
C ARG A 5 -51.56 -13.26 -25.13
N ASN A 6 -50.72 -12.66 -25.95
CA ASN A 6 -49.68 -11.69 -25.52
C ASN A 6 -49.92 -10.21 -25.89
N LEU A 7 -51.14 -9.76 -26.23
CA LEU A 7 -51.34 -8.39 -26.72
C LEU A 7 -52.39 -7.53 -25.98
N ARG A 8 -52.94 -7.99 -24.85
CA ARG A 8 -54.02 -7.26 -24.14
C ARG A 8 -53.72 -6.86 -22.70
N ARG A 9 -52.50 -7.07 -22.18
CA ARG A 9 -52.10 -6.63 -20.82
C ARG A 9 -51.07 -5.50 -20.77
N VAL A 10 -50.60 -5.00 -21.92
CA VAL A 10 -49.55 -3.96 -21.98
C VAL A 10 -50.12 -2.54 -22.17
N LEU A 11 -51.42 -2.37 -22.44
CA LEU A 11 -52.00 -1.07 -22.80
C LEU A 11 -52.78 -0.34 -21.69
N SER A 12 -52.79 -0.82 -20.44
CA SER A 12 -53.57 -0.18 -19.35
C SER A 12 -52.74 0.36 -18.18
N VAL A 13 -51.40 0.30 -18.26
CA VAL A 13 -50.51 0.90 -17.25
C VAL A 13 -49.86 2.20 -17.75
N VAL A 14 -49.94 2.48 -19.05
CA VAL A 14 -49.32 3.68 -19.67
C VAL A 14 -50.19 4.95 -19.52
N VAL A 15 -51.44 4.85 -19.07
CA VAL A 15 -52.37 6.01 -19.00
C VAL A 15 -52.41 6.70 -17.62
N VAL A 16 -51.74 6.16 -16.59
CA VAL A 16 -51.61 6.85 -15.28
C VAL A 16 -50.35 7.74 -15.19
N ILE A 17 -49.45 7.66 -16.18
CA ILE A 17 -48.19 8.43 -16.20
C ILE A 17 -48.36 9.81 -16.89
N GLY A 18 -49.55 10.13 -17.42
CA GLY A 18 -49.77 11.30 -18.29
C GLY A 18 -50.48 12.52 -17.69
N ALA A 19 -50.66 12.64 -16.37
CA ALA A 19 -51.48 13.73 -15.81
C ALA A 19 -50.97 14.38 -14.51
N ILE A 20 -49.67 14.30 -14.20
CA ILE A 20 -49.07 15.12 -13.12
C ILE A 20 -47.75 15.70 -13.62
N ALA A 21 -47.86 16.58 -14.60
CA ALA A 21 -46.82 17.53 -14.95
C ALA A 21 -47.46 18.93 -15.01
N VAL A 22 -46.79 19.88 -14.36
CA VAL A 22 -47.06 21.33 -14.34
C VAL A 22 -48.03 21.83 -13.24
N ALA A 23 -47.50 21.89 -12.02
CA ALA A 23 -47.71 23.04 -11.13
C ALA A 23 -46.45 23.21 -10.28
N GLY A 24 -45.49 24.00 -10.79
CA GLY A 24 -44.32 24.42 -10.03
C GLY A 24 -44.68 25.58 -9.11
N VAL A 25 -44.49 25.38 -7.81
CA VAL A 25 -44.16 26.46 -6.87
C VAL A 25 -43.11 25.92 -5.89
N LEU A 26 -42.01 26.65 -5.84
CA LEU A 26 -40.86 26.52 -4.96
C LEU A 26 -41.26 26.34 -3.48
N VAL A 27 -40.82 25.25 -2.85
CA VAL A 27 -40.59 25.20 -1.41
C VAL A 27 -39.16 24.74 -1.19
N VAL A 28 -38.26 25.71 -1.15
CA VAL A 28 -36.90 25.52 -0.64
C VAL A 28 -37.00 25.15 0.84
N SER A 29 -36.30 24.07 1.18
CA SER A 29 -36.08 23.54 2.51
C SER A 29 -35.68 24.63 3.52
N ARG A 30 -36.47 24.80 4.58
CA ARG A 30 -36.00 25.43 5.82
C ARG A 30 -35.70 24.34 6.84
N SER A 31 -34.52 23.72 6.74
CA SER A 31 -33.92 23.10 7.91
C SER A 31 -33.41 24.23 8.80
N ARG A 32 -34.09 24.43 9.94
CA ARG A 32 -33.68 25.39 10.96
C ARG A 32 -32.57 24.75 11.80
N ASN A 33 -31.34 24.80 11.31
CA ASN A 33 -30.18 24.68 12.21
C ASN A 33 -30.00 26.04 12.86
N GLY A 34 -30.48 26.16 14.10
CA GLY A 34 -30.34 27.35 14.93
C GLY A 34 -28.88 27.56 15.32
N ASN A 35 -28.13 28.24 14.46
CA ASN A 35 -26.89 28.90 14.87
C ASN A 35 -27.29 30.21 15.57
N THR A 36 -27.22 30.22 16.90
CA THR A 36 -27.17 31.48 17.64
C THR A 36 -25.95 32.28 17.20
N PRO A 37 -26.07 33.59 16.91
CA PRO A 37 -24.91 34.42 16.62
C PRO A 37 -24.08 34.57 17.90
N VAL A 38 -22.86 34.06 17.91
CA VAL A 38 -21.90 34.36 18.97
C VAL A 38 -21.22 35.68 18.59
N THR A 39 -21.45 36.71 19.38
CA THR A 39 -20.90 38.05 19.19
C THR A 39 -19.39 38.06 19.42
N SER A 40 -18.66 38.61 18.45
CA SER A 40 -17.22 38.88 18.53
C SER A 40 -16.95 40.16 19.32
N THR A 41 -16.07 40.09 20.32
CA THR A 41 -15.47 41.27 20.96
C THR A 41 -14.10 41.51 20.35
N THR A 42 -13.98 42.58 19.58
CA THR A 42 -12.75 43.06 18.96
C THR A 42 -11.76 43.64 19.98
N VAL A 43 -10.47 43.41 19.75
CA VAL A 43 -9.35 44.20 20.30
C VAL A 43 -8.44 44.61 19.14
N VAL A 44 -7.85 45.81 19.18
CA VAL A 44 -7.03 46.40 18.11
C VAL A 44 -5.65 46.83 18.63
N ASP A 45 -4.66 46.65 17.75
CA ASP A 45 -3.32 47.26 17.61
C ASP A 45 -2.17 46.66 18.45
N ASN A 46 -1.11 46.00 17.95
CA ASN A 46 -0.29 45.88 16.71
C ASN A 46 1.11 46.50 16.85
N SER A 47 2.08 45.60 17.06
CA SER A 47 3.52 45.64 16.69
C SER A 47 4.30 44.55 17.44
N ALA A 48 3.58 43.69 18.18
CA ALA A 48 4.04 42.97 19.37
C ALA A 48 3.23 41.67 19.57
N PHE A 49 3.08 40.89 18.50
CA PHE A 49 2.09 39.83 18.44
C PHE A 49 2.53 38.56 19.22
N ALA A 50 1.78 38.18 20.27
CA ALA A 50 2.06 37.02 21.13
C ALA A 50 1.51 35.69 20.57
N GLY A 51 0.66 35.72 19.54
CA GLY A 51 0.08 34.50 19.00
C GLY A 51 -0.67 34.64 17.68
N CYS A 52 -0.88 33.50 17.00
CA CYS A 52 -1.47 33.43 15.66
C CYS A 52 -2.87 34.08 15.57
N THR A 53 -3.64 34.04 16.66
CA THR A 53 -5.02 34.54 16.76
C THR A 53 -5.15 36.05 16.61
N GLU A 54 -4.05 36.78 16.75
CA GLU A 54 -4.05 38.24 16.65
C GLU A 54 -4.12 38.72 15.20
N CYS A 55 -3.75 37.84 14.24
CA CYS A 55 -3.97 38.05 12.81
C CYS A 55 -5.05 37.14 12.23
N HIS A 56 -5.27 35.96 12.81
CA HIS A 56 -6.24 34.97 12.34
C HIS A 56 -7.43 34.86 13.29
N ALA A 57 -8.52 35.54 12.94
CA ALA A 57 -9.80 35.42 13.65
C ALA A 57 -10.49 34.07 13.42
N ASP A 58 -10.24 33.44 12.27
CA ASP A 58 -10.77 32.13 11.91
C ASP A 58 -9.74 31.35 11.07
N PHE A 59 -9.21 30.28 11.65
CA PHE A 59 -8.25 29.40 10.98
C PHE A 59 -8.92 28.39 10.03
N ASP A 60 -10.25 28.22 10.14
CA ASP A 60 -11.04 27.30 9.33
C ASP A 60 -11.68 28.00 8.13
N ALA A 61 -11.55 29.33 8.01
CA ALA A 61 -12.12 30.13 6.93
C ALA A 61 -11.77 29.61 5.52
N ALA A 62 -10.55 29.12 5.32
CA ALA A 62 -10.12 28.53 4.05
C ALA A 62 -10.85 27.22 3.73
N LEU A 63 -11.11 26.39 4.76
CA LEU A 63 -11.93 25.19 4.59
C LEU A 63 -13.40 25.56 4.33
N LEU A 64 -13.95 26.46 5.15
CA LEU A 64 -15.36 26.86 5.08
C LEU A 64 -15.71 27.58 3.77
N SER A 65 -14.74 28.26 3.14
CA SER A 65 -14.87 28.86 1.81
C SER A 65 -14.58 27.88 0.66
N GLY A 66 -14.27 26.62 0.95
CA GLY A 66 -14.03 25.58 -0.05
C GLY A 66 -12.68 25.64 -0.74
N GLN A 67 -11.71 26.40 -0.22
CA GLN A 67 -10.38 26.53 -0.80
C GLN A 67 -9.49 25.28 -0.59
N VAL A 68 -9.88 24.40 0.34
CA VAL A 68 -9.24 23.10 0.59
C VAL A 68 -10.27 21.97 0.55
N PRO A 69 -10.88 21.68 -0.61
CA PRO A 69 -12.01 20.75 -0.72
C PRO A 69 -11.62 19.29 -0.46
N THR A 70 -10.31 19.02 -0.34
CA THR A 70 -9.77 17.69 -0.15
C THR A 70 -9.72 17.27 1.31
N LEU A 71 -9.87 18.17 2.27
CA LEU A 71 -9.66 17.88 3.70
C LEU A 71 -10.93 18.23 4.50
N THR A 72 -11.28 17.39 5.47
CA THR A 72 -12.37 17.60 6.43
C THR A 72 -11.74 17.78 7.81
N PHE A 73 -11.14 18.95 8.05
CA PHE A 73 -10.35 19.26 9.25
C PHE A 73 -10.71 20.65 9.78
N THR A 74 -11.04 20.76 11.07
CA THR A 74 -11.22 22.06 11.70
C THR A 74 -10.29 22.23 12.91
N HIS A 75 -9.64 23.39 13.00
CA HIS A 75 -8.84 23.79 14.16
C HIS A 75 -9.72 23.87 15.42
N ALA A 76 -10.99 24.26 15.27
CA ALA A 76 -11.95 24.31 16.38
C ALA A 76 -12.13 22.95 17.05
N GLN A 77 -12.31 21.88 16.28
CA GLN A 77 -12.49 20.52 16.84
C GLN A 77 -11.22 20.00 17.51
N HIS A 78 -10.04 20.22 16.92
CA HIS A 78 -8.77 19.71 17.46
C HIS A 78 -8.32 20.47 18.72
N LYS A 79 -8.56 21.78 18.80
CA LYS A 79 -8.32 22.55 20.03
C LYS A 79 -9.27 22.16 21.18
N ALA A 80 -10.49 21.74 20.85
CA ALA A 80 -11.48 21.30 21.83
C ALA A 80 -11.31 19.83 22.28
N ALA A 81 -10.44 19.06 21.63
CA ALA A 81 -10.18 17.67 22.00
C ALA A 81 -9.52 17.58 23.39
N ALA A 82 -9.83 16.52 24.14
CA ALA A 82 -9.29 16.31 25.48
C ALA A 82 -7.75 16.28 25.45
N GLY A 83 -7.12 17.24 26.12
CA GLY A 83 -5.66 17.40 26.15
C GLY A 83 -5.13 18.68 25.50
N ALA A 84 -5.97 19.51 24.89
CA ALA A 84 -5.62 20.78 24.23
C ALA A 84 -4.40 20.64 23.31
N VAL A 85 -4.63 20.34 22.03
CA VAL A 85 -3.57 20.25 21.03
C VAL A 85 -2.99 21.65 20.79
N GLU A 86 -1.73 21.85 21.15
CA GLU A 86 -1.01 23.10 20.92
C GLU A 86 -0.67 23.29 19.44
N CYS A 87 -0.58 24.55 18.98
CA CYS A 87 -0.31 24.86 17.57
C CYS A 87 0.97 24.17 17.04
N GLY A 88 2.01 24.13 17.87
CA GLY A 88 3.31 23.53 17.55
C GLY A 88 3.28 22.01 17.37
N SER A 89 2.25 21.33 17.88
CA SER A 89 2.08 19.89 17.68
C SER A 89 1.76 19.52 16.24
N CYS A 90 1.17 20.45 15.48
CA CYS A 90 0.93 20.28 14.04
C CYS A 90 1.89 21.12 13.18
N HIS A 91 2.33 22.27 13.67
CA HIS A 91 3.20 23.21 12.96
C HIS A 91 4.58 23.32 13.64
N PRO A 92 5.51 22.38 13.38
CA PRO A 92 6.81 22.32 14.09
C PRO A 92 7.82 23.40 13.64
N SER A 93 7.49 24.18 12.61
CA SER A 93 8.34 25.26 12.08
C SER A 93 7.50 26.49 11.74
N GLU A 94 8.17 27.59 11.41
CA GLU A 94 7.52 28.81 10.92
C GLU A 94 6.53 28.48 9.79
N THR A 95 5.28 28.88 9.98
CA THR A 95 4.16 28.57 9.07
C THR A 95 4.13 29.49 7.86
N HIS A 96 4.86 30.61 7.92
CA HIS A 96 4.91 31.60 6.85
C HIS A 96 6.34 32.01 6.50
N VAL A 97 6.72 31.86 5.23
CA VAL A 97 7.92 32.52 4.69
C VAL A 97 7.52 33.27 3.42
N GLY A 98 7.60 34.61 3.49
CA GLY A 98 7.13 35.48 2.42
C GLY A 98 5.63 35.31 2.15
N ARG A 99 5.26 34.91 0.93
CA ARG A 99 3.86 34.61 0.53
C ARG A 99 3.51 33.13 0.55
N ILE A 100 4.40 32.28 1.08
CA ILE A 100 4.21 30.84 1.14
C ILE A 100 3.69 30.49 2.53
N THR A 101 2.63 29.67 2.57
CA THR A 101 2.11 29.07 3.81
C THR A 101 2.50 27.61 3.84
N PHE A 102 3.25 27.21 4.87
CA PHE A 102 3.61 25.81 5.10
C PHE A 102 2.49 25.12 5.86
N LYS A 103 1.97 24.07 5.25
CA LYS A 103 0.96 23.20 5.86
C LYS A 103 1.66 22.07 6.60
N PRO A 104 1.06 21.55 7.69
CA PRO A 104 1.53 20.33 8.35
C PRO A 104 1.64 19.18 7.34
N THR A 105 2.60 18.30 7.56
CA THR A 105 2.64 17.02 6.85
C THR A 105 1.54 16.10 7.39
N MET A 106 1.13 15.11 6.60
CA MET A 106 0.19 14.09 7.09
C MET A 106 0.73 13.34 8.32
N GLU A 107 2.05 13.21 8.43
CA GLU A 107 2.73 12.61 9.59
C GLU A 107 2.36 13.29 10.91
N ALA A 108 2.21 14.63 10.91
CA ALA A 108 1.79 15.37 12.09
C ALA A 108 0.39 14.91 12.58
N CYS A 109 -0.52 14.59 11.67
CA CYS A 109 -1.84 14.04 12.02
C CYS A 109 -1.71 12.64 12.64
N PHE A 110 -0.86 11.79 12.08
CA PHE A 110 -0.71 10.40 12.49
C PHE A 110 0.07 10.20 13.79
N SER A 111 0.83 11.21 14.23
CA SER A 111 1.44 11.23 15.56
C SER A 111 0.43 11.03 16.70
N CYS A 112 -0.85 11.38 16.48
CA CYS A 112 -1.96 11.10 17.40
C CYS A 112 -3.03 10.16 16.81
N HIS A 113 -3.26 10.16 15.49
CA HIS A 113 -4.36 9.43 14.83
C HIS A 113 -3.93 8.15 14.07
N GLY A 114 -2.67 7.71 14.19
CA GLY A 114 -2.14 6.52 13.52
C GLY A 114 -2.67 5.18 14.06
N ALA A 115 -2.08 4.07 13.62
CA ALA A 115 -2.56 2.70 13.90
C ALA A 115 -2.68 2.34 15.40
N ALA A 116 -1.99 3.08 16.29
CA ALA A 116 -2.05 2.91 17.74
C ALA A 116 -3.11 3.79 18.43
N ALA A 117 -3.86 4.61 17.69
CA ALA A 117 -4.91 5.45 18.25
C ALA A 117 -6.06 4.59 18.81
N ALA A 118 -6.69 5.06 19.88
CA ALA A 118 -7.73 4.33 20.63
C ALA A 118 -8.97 3.91 19.78
N PHE A 119 -9.08 4.43 18.56
CA PHE A 119 -10.07 4.01 17.59
C PHE A 119 -9.50 4.20 16.17
N PRO A 120 -9.52 3.17 15.29
CA PRO A 120 -9.17 3.36 13.89
C PRO A 120 -10.11 4.39 13.27
N ILE A 121 -9.56 5.53 12.87
CA ILE A 121 -10.34 6.57 12.20
C ILE A 121 -10.55 6.15 10.74
N PRO A 122 -11.79 6.07 10.23
CA PRO A 122 -12.02 5.72 8.84
C PRO A 122 -11.38 6.78 7.93
N CYS A 123 -10.78 6.37 6.82
CA CYS A 123 -10.02 7.29 5.94
C CYS A 123 -10.88 8.49 5.47
N ALA A 124 -12.19 8.25 5.31
CA ALA A 124 -13.20 9.25 4.93
C ALA A 124 -13.38 10.39 5.95
N ALA A 125 -12.94 10.20 7.20
CA ALA A 125 -13.05 11.21 8.25
C ALA A 125 -12.11 12.40 8.02
N CYS A 126 -10.95 12.17 7.39
CA CYS A 126 -9.97 13.23 7.10
C CYS A 126 -10.12 13.74 5.66
N HIS A 127 -10.32 12.86 4.69
CA HIS A 127 -10.42 13.22 3.27
C HIS A 127 -11.61 12.53 2.62
N PRO A 128 -12.36 13.16 1.70
CA PRO A 128 -13.30 12.43 0.87
C PRO A 128 -12.54 11.37 0.06
N LEU A 129 -13.02 10.13 0.04
CA LEU A 129 -12.33 9.01 -0.63
C LEU A 129 -12.11 9.24 -2.14
N SER A 130 -12.88 10.14 -2.75
CA SER A 130 -12.75 10.54 -4.15
C SER A 130 -11.50 11.39 -4.44
N VAL A 131 -10.83 11.93 -3.42
CA VAL A 131 -9.75 12.92 -3.60
C VAL A 131 -8.56 12.73 -2.66
N VAL A 132 -8.34 11.52 -2.13
CA VAL A 132 -7.18 11.21 -1.28
C VAL A 132 -5.88 11.51 -2.05
N PRO A 133 -5.07 12.51 -1.62
CA PRO A 133 -3.87 12.89 -2.36
C PRO A 133 -2.81 11.79 -2.28
N LYS A 134 -2.28 11.39 -3.44
CA LYS A 134 -1.15 10.46 -3.49
C LYS A 134 0.14 11.19 -3.06
N PRO A 135 0.92 10.65 -2.11
CA PRO A 135 2.23 11.20 -1.77
C PRO A 135 3.17 11.23 -2.99
N PRO A 136 4.22 12.08 -2.98
CA PRO A 136 5.22 12.10 -4.04
C PRO A 136 5.84 10.73 -4.34
N SER A 137 5.95 9.84 -3.34
CA SER A 137 6.44 8.47 -3.50
C SER A 137 5.67 7.65 -4.54
N HIS A 138 4.38 7.94 -4.76
CA HIS A 138 3.55 7.26 -5.77
C HIS A 138 3.87 7.69 -7.20
N LYS A 139 4.67 8.73 -7.39
CA LYS A 139 5.09 9.24 -8.70
C LYS A 139 6.48 8.75 -9.10
N ALA A 140 7.18 8.05 -8.21
CA ALA A 140 8.49 7.47 -8.48
C ALA A 140 8.37 6.29 -9.44
N THR A 141 9.08 6.35 -10.57
CA THR A 141 9.05 5.32 -11.62
C THR A 141 9.94 4.12 -11.29
N ASP A 142 10.87 4.29 -10.37
CA ASP A 142 11.85 3.31 -9.91
C ASP A 142 11.49 2.70 -8.54
N TRP A 143 10.29 3.00 -8.03
CA TRP A 143 9.83 2.57 -6.70
C TRP A 143 10.05 1.08 -6.43
N GLY A 144 9.81 0.19 -7.41
CA GLY A 144 9.97 -1.26 -7.22
C GLY A 144 11.37 -1.68 -6.76
N THR A 145 12.42 -0.99 -7.19
CA THR A 145 13.81 -1.32 -6.86
C THR A 145 14.42 -0.41 -5.80
N THR A 146 13.83 0.77 -5.55
CA THR A 146 14.39 1.76 -4.63
C THR A 146 13.59 1.93 -3.35
N HIS A 147 12.33 1.48 -3.30
CA HIS A 147 11.49 1.69 -2.13
C HIS A 147 12.11 1.07 -0.89
N GLY A 148 12.70 -0.14 -1.00
CA GLY A 148 13.33 -0.90 0.09
C GLY A 148 14.56 -0.25 0.75
N ILE A 149 15.21 0.71 0.09
CA ILE A 149 16.41 1.38 0.62
C ILE A 149 15.96 2.47 1.61
N GLY A 150 16.10 2.20 2.91
CA GLY A 150 15.71 3.14 3.98
C GLY A 150 14.28 2.98 4.51
N VAL A 151 13.55 1.91 4.14
CA VAL A 151 12.15 1.68 4.59
C VAL A 151 12.05 1.52 6.09
N LEU A 152 13.04 0.93 6.76
CA LEU A 152 12.96 0.71 8.21
C LEU A 152 12.74 2.02 8.99
N ASP A 153 13.11 3.17 8.43
CA ASP A 153 12.89 4.48 9.04
C ASP A 153 11.53 5.12 8.66
N VAL A 154 10.82 4.59 7.65
CA VAL A 154 9.57 5.16 7.10
C VAL A 154 8.41 4.17 6.93
N GLU A 155 8.58 2.89 7.28
CA GLU A 155 7.59 1.80 7.14
C GLU A 155 6.24 2.15 7.79
N SER A 156 6.31 2.82 8.96
CA SER A 156 5.15 3.33 9.69
C SER A 156 4.30 4.30 8.87
N SER A 157 4.91 5.10 7.99
CA SER A 157 4.19 6.10 7.19
C SER A 157 3.35 5.49 6.05
N CYS A 158 3.81 4.37 5.47
CA CYS A 158 3.09 3.67 4.41
C CYS A 158 1.92 2.85 4.97
N THR A 159 2.18 2.14 6.08
CA THR A 159 1.21 1.26 6.75
C THR A 159 0.07 2.03 7.42
N THR A 160 0.26 3.33 7.56
CA THR A 160 -0.78 4.26 8.01
C THR A 160 -1.97 4.34 7.03
N CYS A 161 -1.72 4.24 5.73
CA CYS A 161 -2.77 4.27 4.71
C CYS A 161 -3.01 2.90 4.06
N HIS A 162 -1.99 2.05 4.01
CA HIS A 162 -2.02 0.76 3.33
C HIS A 162 -1.90 -0.39 4.33
N SER A 163 -2.66 -1.47 4.18
CA SER A 163 -2.46 -2.63 5.05
C SER A 163 -1.21 -3.41 4.62
N GLN A 164 -0.45 -3.91 5.59
CA GLN A 164 0.72 -4.77 5.32
C GLN A 164 0.36 -5.93 4.38
N THR A 165 -0.71 -6.66 4.72
CA THR A 165 -1.14 -7.86 3.97
C THR A 165 -1.59 -7.59 2.54
N THR A 166 -2.32 -6.49 2.30
CA THR A 166 -2.89 -6.20 0.98
C THR A 166 -1.98 -5.37 0.08
N PHE A 167 -0.96 -4.73 0.66
CA PHE A 167 -0.08 -3.82 -0.07
C PHE A 167 1.35 -4.34 -0.17
N CYS A 168 1.99 -4.62 0.97
CA CYS A 168 3.37 -5.08 1.02
C CYS A 168 3.44 -6.56 0.62
N ASP A 169 2.70 -7.42 1.32
CA ASP A 169 2.82 -8.88 1.20
C ASP A 169 2.29 -9.38 -0.16
N ALA A 170 1.33 -8.66 -0.74
CA ALA A 170 0.81 -8.94 -2.08
C ALA A 170 1.90 -8.87 -3.17
N CYS A 171 2.93 -8.04 -2.97
CA CYS A 171 4.08 -7.97 -3.85
C CYS A 171 5.24 -8.82 -3.34
N HIS A 172 5.62 -8.65 -2.06
CA HIS A 172 6.84 -9.23 -1.52
C HIS A 172 6.76 -10.74 -1.35
N GLY A 173 5.63 -11.30 -0.89
CA GLY A 173 5.42 -12.76 -0.75
C GLY A 173 6.39 -13.52 0.18
N VAL A 174 7.42 -12.85 0.68
CA VAL A 174 8.44 -13.34 1.62
C VAL A 174 8.79 -12.22 2.60
N GLU A 175 9.37 -12.57 3.74
CA GLU A 175 9.73 -11.60 4.78
C GLU A 175 10.75 -10.58 4.27
N MET A 176 10.44 -9.29 4.50
CA MET A 176 11.25 -8.14 4.10
C MET A 176 11.40 -7.14 5.25
N PRO A 177 12.59 -6.56 5.47
CA PRO A 177 13.86 -6.95 4.84
C PRO A 177 14.23 -8.39 5.20
N HIS A 178 14.90 -9.09 4.29
CA HIS A 178 15.32 -10.45 4.55
C HIS A 178 16.12 -10.53 5.87
N PRO A 179 15.78 -11.48 6.77
CA PRO A 179 16.41 -11.56 8.09
C PRO A 179 17.90 -11.92 7.99
N LYS A 180 18.64 -11.68 9.07
CA LYS A 180 20.05 -12.08 9.14
C LYS A 180 20.18 -13.60 8.95
N GLY A 181 21.14 -14.03 8.12
CA GLY A 181 21.35 -15.44 7.78
C GLY A 181 20.35 -15.98 6.75
N TRP A 182 19.67 -15.10 6.03
CA TRP A 182 18.74 -15.47 4.96
C TRP A 182 19.39 -16.37 3.93
N ASP A 183 20.65 -16.13 3.56
CA ASP A 183 21.45 -16.87 2.58
C ASP A 183 21.65 -18.36 2.87
N GLY A 184 21.19 -18.86 4.01
CA GLY A 184 21.13 -20.28 4.34
C GLY A 184 19.75 -20.92 4.13
N LYS A 185 19.40 -21.83 5.05
CA LYS A 185 18.13 -22.58 5.05
C LYS A 185 16.85 -21.72 4.91
N PRO A 186 16.72 -20.51 5.51
CA PRO A 186 15.53 -19.69 5.35
C PRO A 186 15.24 -19.29 3.90
N HIS A 187 16.25 -18.96 3.11
CA HIS A 187 16.09 -18.65 1.69
C HIS A 187 15.54 -19.85 0.90
N ALA A 188 16.10 -21.04 1.13
CA ALA A 188 15.64 -22.24 0.45
C ALA A 188 14.18 -22.59 0.83
N LEU A 189 13.81 -22.47 2.11
CA LEU A 189 12.41 -22.68 2.53
C LEU A 189 11.46 -21.66 1.89
N ALA A 190 11.86 -20.40 1.83
CA ALA A 190 11.05 -19.36 1.20
C ALA A 190 10.86 -19.61 -0.30
N PHE A 191 11.87 -20.14 -1.01
CA PHE A 191 11.72 -20.57 -2.40
C PHE A 191 10.64 -21.64 -2.56
N PHE A 192 10.63 -22.65 -1.69
CA PHE A 192 9.61 -23.71 -1.73
C PHE A 192 8.21 -23.21 -1.39
N ASP A 193 8.09 -22.25 -0.48
CA ASP A 193 6.81 -21.76 -0.01
C ASP A 193 6.21 -20.68 -0.93
N ALA A 194 7.04 -19.78 -1.46
CA ALA A 194 6.61 -18.63 -2.26
C ALA A 194 6.76 -18.83 -3.77
N GLY A 195 7.63 -19.73 -4.21
CA GLY A 195 7.98 -19.92 -5.62
C GLY A 195 9.04 -18.93 -6.13
N SER A 196 9.67 -19.29 -7.25
CA SER A 196 10.77 -18.53 -7.84
C SER A 196 10.35 -17.19 -8.45
N ASP A 197 9.09 -17.05 -8.82
CA ASP A 197 8.51 -15.85 -9.43
C ASP A 197 8.48 -14.67 -8.46
N VAL A 198 8.26 -14.93 -7.17
CA VAL A 198 8.33 -13.92 -6.12
C VAL A 198 9.74 -13.32 -6.04
N CYS A 199 10.77 -14.15 -6.16
CA CYS A 199 12.17 -13.71 -6.14
C CYS A 199 12.52 -12.83 -7.36
N ALA A 200 11.97 -13.17 -8.53
CA ALA A 200 12.21 -12.46 -9.78
C ALA A 200 11.65 -11.03 -9.80
N LYS A 201 10.77 -10.66 -8.85
CA LYS A 201 10.24 -9.30 -8.70
C LYS A 201 11.33 -8.28 -8.36
N CYS A 202 12.38 -8.71 -7.64
CA CYS A 202 13.50 -7.86 -7.23
C CYS A 202 14.83 -8.35 -7.80
N HIS A 203 15.06 -9.65 -7.83
CA HIS A 203 16.30 -10.20 -8.33
C HIS A 203 16.24 -10.42 -9.84
N SER A 204 17.16 -9.80 -10.58
CA SER A 204 17.27 -10.01 -12.02
C SER A 204 18.07 -11.27 -12.32
N PHE A 205 17.40 -12.42 -12.31
CA PHE A 205 17.89 -13.66 -12.92
C PHE A 205 16.90 -14.09 -13.99
N GLY A 206 17.39 -14.34 -15.20
CA GLY A 206 16.58 -15.01 -16.20
C GLY A 206 16.40 -16.43 -15.73
N ILE A 207 15.17 -16.84 -15.38
CA ILE A 207 14.82 -18.26 -15.27
C ILE A 207 14.68 -18.78 -16.70
N ASP A 208 15.80 -18.86 -17.40
CA ASP A 208 15.86 -19.52 -18.68
C ASP A 208 16.87 -20.65 -18.62
N VAL A 209 16.49 -21.81 -19.15
CA VAL A 209 17.38 -22.97 -19.29
C VAL A 209 18.46 -22.74 -20.38
N LYS A 210 18.59 -21.52 -20.90
CA LYS A 210 19.41 -21.16 -22.05
C LYS A 210 20.67 -20.39 -21.67
N SER A 211 20.71 -19.82 -20.47
CA SER A 211 21.83 -19.13 -19.85
C SER A 211 22.02 -19.63 -18.41
N ARG A 212 23.24 -19.52 -17.88
CA ARG A 212 23.47 -19.75 -16.46
C ARG A 212 22.75 -18.65 -15.69
N ASP A 213 21.78 -19.03 -14.86
CA ASP A 213 21.09 -18.06 -14.02
C ASP A 213 21.97 -17.66 -12.83
N LYS A 214 21.54 -16.64 -12.07
CA LYS A 214 22.31 -16.22 -10.89
C LYS A 214 22.18 -17.20 -9.73
N CYS A 215 21.14 -18.04 -9.70
CA CYS A 215 20.95 -19.06 -8.68
C CYS A 215 22.09 -20.08 -8.74
N ASP A 216 22.46 -20.49 -9.95
CA ASP A 216 23.57 -21.41 -10.23
C ASP A 216 24.90 -20.91 -9.66
N THR A 217 25.10 -19.59 -9.54
CA THR A 217 26.33 -19.00 -8.96
C THR A 217 26.62 -19.55 -7.57
N CYS A 218 25.59 -19.74 -6.75
CA CYS A 218 25.72 -20.26 -5.40
C CYS A 218 25.34 -21.74 -5.31
N HIS A 219 24.28 -22.18 -6.00
CA HIS A 219 23.77 -23.56 -5.93
C HIS A 219 24.62 -24.56 -6.72
N HIS A 220 25.20 -24.14 -7.83
CA HIS A 220 26.06 -24.96 -8.70
C HIS A 220 27.39 -24.25 -8.96
N SER A 221 28.03 -23.81 -7.88
CA SER A 221 29.28 -23.04 -7.90
C SER A 221 30.47 -23.80 -8.50
N GLY A 222 30.47 -25.14 -8.39
CA GLY A 222 31.47 -26.01 -9.01
C GLY A 222 31.31 -26.18 -10.53
N GLY A 223 30.19 -25.73 -11.11
CA GLY A 223 29.95 -25.79 -12.55
C GLY A 223 30.65 -24.68 -13.34
N PRO A 224 30.81 -24.85 -14.66
CA PRO A 224 31.26 -23.79 -15.57
C PRO A 224 30.38 -22.55 -15.46
N GLN A 225 31.00 -21.36 -15.53
CA GLN A 225 30.30 -20.07 -15.36
C GLN A 225 29.73 -19.51 -16.67
N ASP A 226 30.06 -20.11 -17.80
CA ASP A 226 29.78 -19.60 -19.15
C ASP A 226 28.69 -20.39 -19.90
N GLN A 227 28.08 -21.40 -19.27
CA GLN A 227 27.02 -22.19 -19.86
C GLN A 227 25.93 -22.61 -18.85
N PRO A 228 24.71 -22.91 -19.32
CA PRO A 228 23.61 -23.35 -18.45
C PRO A 228 23.93 -24.65 -17.73
N TRP A 229 23.46 -24.78 -16.49
CA TRP A 229 23.64 -25.99 -15.70
C TRP A 229 23.12 -27.25 -16.40
N VAL A 230 21.97 -27.17 -17.09
CA VAL A 230 21.41 -28.31 -17.83
C VAL A 230 22.35 -28.85 -18.93
N LYS A 231 23.33 -28.07 -19.42
CA LYS A 231 24.36 -28.58 -20.34
C LYS A 231 25.62 -29.06 -19.63
N ALA A 232 25.95 -28.45 -18.51
CA ALA A 232 27.16 -28.75 -17.75
C ALA A 232 27.03 -29.97 -16.83
N HIS A 233 25.84 -30.24 -16.29
CA HIS A 233 25.65 -31.23 -15.23
C HIS A 233 26.08 -32.64 -15.65
N GLN A 234 25.90 -33.02 -16.92
CA GLN A 234 26.34 -34.34 -17.43
C GLN A 234 27.85 -34.53 -17.35
N ASP A 235 28.63 -33.47 -17.60
CA ASP A 235 30.10 -33.51 -17.57
C ASP A 235 30.59 -33.59 -16.13
N VAL A 236 29.97 -32.83 -15.23
CA VAL A 236 30.23 -32.87 -13.78
C VAL A 236 29.90 -34.24 -13.21
N VAL A 237 28.71 -34.78 -13.49
CA VAL A 237 28.30 -36.12 -13.03
C VAL A 237 29.18 -37.21 -13.64
N GLY A 238 29.60 -37.06 -14.91
CA GLY A 238 30.51 -38.00 -15.55
C GLY A 238 31.91 -38.03 -14.92
N ALA A 239 32.39 -36.88 -14.43
CA ALA A 239 33.71 -36.76 -13.80
C ALA A 239 33.71 -37.12 -12.31
N GLU A 240 32.69 -36.67 -11.56
CA GLU A 240 32.67 -36.71 -10.09
C GLU A 240 31.66 -37.73 -9.52
N GLY A 241 30.74 -38.21 -10.35
CA GLY A 241 29.57 -38.97 -9.91
C GLY A 241 28.50 -38.09 -9.26
N GLY A 242 27.35 -38.68 -8.92
CA GLY A 242 26.21 -37.95 -8.32
C GLY A 242 26.21 -37.90 -6.79
N GLY A 243 27.20 -38.51 -6.12
CA GLY A 243 27.17 -38.72 -4.67
C GLY A 243 27.13 -37.43 -3.85
N SER A 244 27.88 -36.41 -4.28
CA SER A 244 27.90 -35.09 -3.65
C SER A 244 26.58 -34.33 -3.83
N CYS A 245 25.88 -34.54 -4.95
CA CYS A 245 24.59 -33.93 -5.24
C CYS A 245 23.54 -34.34 -4.20
N PHE A 246 23.62 -35.59 -3.72
CA PHE A 246 22.70 -36.14 -2.72
C PHE A 246 22.91 -35.60 -1.31
N ALA A 247 23.85 -34.68 -1.09
CA ALA A 247 23.88 -33.89 0.13
C ALA A 247 22.68 -32.92 0.21
N CYS A 248 22.26 -32.39 -0.94
CA CYS A 248 21.23 -31.35 -1.04
C CYS A 248 19.98 -31.80 -1.79
N HIS A 249 20.12 -32.65 -2.81
CA HIS A 249 19.02 -33.12 -3.65
C HIS A 249 18.64 -34.57 -3.34
N GLU A 250 17.36 -34.89 -3.39
CA GLU A 250 16.88 -36.27 -3.37
C GLU A 250 17.14 -36.96 -4.71
N PRO A 251 17.43 -38.27 -4.74
CA PRO A 251 17.57 -39.02 -6.00
C PRO A 251 16.35 -38.92 -6.91
N ALA A 252 15.18 -38.66 -6.34
CA ALA A 252 13.94 -38.40 -7.08
C ALA A 252 14.08 -37.23 -8.06
N THR A 253 14.86 -36.20 -7.73
CA THR A 253 15.05 -35.01 -8.58
C THR A 253 15.67 -35.38 -9.93
N CYS A 254 16.70 -36.24 -9.93
CA CYS A 254 17.31 -36.75 -11.17
C CYS A 254 16.30 -37.56 -11.98
N VAL A 255 15.55 -38.45 -11.32
CA VAL A 255 14.60 -39.35 -11.97
C VAL A 255 13.46 -38.57 -12.61
N GLN A 256 12.87 -37.60 -11.91
CA GLN A 256 11.75 -36.80 -12.43
C GLN A 256 12.15 -36.01 -13.67
N CYS A 257 13.30 -35.35 -13.65
CA CYS A 257 13.78 -34.59 -14.80
C CYS A 257 14.12 -35.52 -15.99
N HIS A 258 14.82 -36.63 -15.77
CA HIS A 258 15.19 -37.53 -16.88
C HIS A 258 14.02 -38.32 -17.45
N LEU A 259 12.95 -38.58 -16.68
CA LEU A 259 11.77 -39.27 -17.18
C LEU A 259 10.71 -38.33 -17.76
N HIS A 260 10.56 -37.13 -17.20
CA HIS A 260 9.44 -36.24 -17.53
C HIS A 260 9.87 -34.88 -18.10
N GLY A 261 11.16 -34.54 -18.07
CA GLY A 261 11.69 -33.26 -18.52
C GLY A 261 11.29 -32.08 -17.64
N ILE A 262 10.83 -32.34 -16.42
CA ILE A 262 10.36 -31.34 -15.46
C ILE A 262 11.22 -31.45 -14.20
N GLU A 263 11.81 -30.34 -13.78
CA GLU A 263 12.45 -30.24 -12.48
C GLU A 263 11.37 -30.24 -11.38
N ASN A 264 11.49 -31.18 -10.44
CA ASN A 264 10.65 -31.24 -9.25
C ASN A 264 11.57 -31.38 -8.04
N LEU A 265 11.51 -30.40 -7.14
CA LEU A 265 12.32 -30.29 -5.93
C LEU A 265 11.49 -30.54 -4.66
N ASP A 266 10.27 -31.07 -4.77
CA ASP A 266 9.37 -31.29 -3.62
C ASP A 266 10.00 -32.24 -2.59
N ALA A 267 10.73 -33.24 -3.08
CA ALA A 267 11.47 -34.20 -2.24
C ALA A 267 12.66 -33.52 -1.54
N ASP A 268 13.28 -32.52 -2.17
CA ASP A 268 14.41 -31.77 -1.61
C ASP A 268 13.96 -30.89 -0.44
N ARG A 269 12.72 -30.38 -0.47
CA ARG A 269 12.12 -29.65 0.66
C ARG A 269 12.04 -30.52 1.91
N ALA A 270 11.64 -31.78 1.78
CA ALA A 270 11.55 -32.71 2.90
C ALA A 270 12.94 -32.98 3.50
N ARG A 271 13.94 -33.24 2.65
CA ARG A 271 15.35 -33.39 3.07
C ARG A 271 15.85 -32.15 3.82
N LEU A 272 15.60 -30.95 3.30
CA LEU A 272 16.02 -29.70 3.94
C LEU A 272 15.45 -29.56 5.36
N LEU A 273 14.22 -30.03 5.59
CA LEU A 273 13.59 -30.02 6.91
C LEU A 273 14.23 -31.03 7.87
N GLU A 274 14.62 -32.21 7.37
CA GLU A 274 15.19 -33.32 8.14
C GLU A 274 16.68 -33.14 8.50
N THR A 275 17.49 -32.52 7.64
CA THR A 275 18.96 -32.47 7.78
C THR A 275 19.50 -31.45 8.78
N GLY A 276 18.65 -30.73 9.52
CA GLY A 276 19.08 -30.05 10.74
C GLY A 276 20.28 -29.09 10.65
N GLY A 277 20.35 -28.23 9.61
CA GLY A 277 21.28 -27.09 9.56
C GLY A 277 22.63 -27.39 8.95
#